data_AF-A0A928RAU0-F1
#
_entry.id   AF-A0A928RAU0-F1
#
_cell.length_a   1.000
_cell.length_b   1.000
_cell.length_c   1.000
_cell.angle_alpha   90.00
_cell.angle_beta   90.00
_cell.angle_gamma   90.00
#
_symmetry.space_group_name_H-M   'P 1'
#
loop_
_entity.id
_entity.type
_entity.pdbx_description
1 polymer ?
#
loop_
_entity_poly.entity_id
_entity_poly.type
_entity_poly.pdbx_seq_one_letter_code
_entity_poly.pdbx_strand_id
1 'polypeptide(L)'
;MFFIVAVLVGILLGLLVPYTLSSSTLPYLAVAIIAALDSVFGGLLAYLNKRFNINVFMIGLVSNAILAVFLTFIGNILGISLSFAVIIVFGVRMFNNMASIRRLTFDVYFVRRAKEKERENRLKLEAALDAEEQEEEGVAADEVSENAEDAAETGENVEETSETDEK
;
A
#
# COMPACT_ATOMS: atom_id res chain seq x y z
N MET A 1 8.07 -21.30 5.96
CA MET A 1 8.01 -22.70 6.42
C MET A 1 7.89 -22.81 7.94
N PHE A 2 8.74 -22.15 8.73
CA PHE A 2 8.70 -22.20 10.21
C PHE A 2 7.35 -21.81 10.86
N PHE A 3 6.61 -20.83 10.31
CA PHE A 3 5.30 -20.44 10.85
C PHE A 3 4.27 -21.58 10.81
N ILE A 4 4.21 -22.30 9.69
CA ILE A 4 3.28 -23.43 9.50
C ILE A 4 3.62 -24.55 10.50
N VAL A 5 4.92 -24.79 10.72
CA VAL A 5 5.40 -25.74 11.72
C VAL A 5 5.00 -25.31 13.14
N ALA A 6 5.15 -24.02 13.49
CA ALA A 6 4.75 -23.52 14.81
C ALA A 6 3.24 -23.64 15.06
N VAL A 7 2.41 -23.36 14.04
CA VAL A 7 0.95 -23.54 14.12
C VAL A 7 0.58 -25.02 14.27
N LEU A 8 1.17 -25.89 13.45
CA LEU A 8 0.95 -27.34 13.55
C LEU A 8 1.36 -27.89 14.92
N VAL A 9 2.51 -27.48 15.44
CA VAL A 9 2.99 -27.89 16.77
C VAL A 9 2.04 -27.39 17.86
N GLY A 10 1.56 -26.14 17.78
CA GLY A 10 0.59 -25.60 18.74
C GLY A 10 -0.74 -26.34 18.73
N ILE A 11 -1.27 -26.65 17.53
CA ILE A 11 -2.50 -27.45 17.38
C ILE A 11 -2.29 -28.87 17.92
N LEU A 12 -1.17 -29.51 17.58
CA LEU A 12 -0.86 -30.86 18.01
C LEU A 12 -0.72 -30.95 19.53
N LEU A 13 -0.01 -29.99 20.14
CA LEU A 13 0.09 -29.88 21.60
C LEU A 13 -1.28 -29.66 22.25
N GLY A 14 -2.13 -28.81 21.67
CA GLY A 14 -3.49 -28.59 22.18
C GLY A 14 -4.36 -29.84 22.12
N LEU A 15 -4.24 -30.66 21.07
CA LEU A 15 -4.95 -31.92 20.93
C LEU A 15 -4.41 -33.02 21.84
N LEU A 16 -3.10 -33.03 22.10
CA LEU A 16 -2.45 -34.08 22.91
C LEU A 16 -2.67 -33.88 24.41
N VAL A 17 -3.00 -32.66 24.85
CA VAL A 17 -3.25 -32.35 26.26
C VAL A 17 -4.72 -32.67 26.58
N PRO A 18 -5.02 -33.74 27.35
CA PRO A 18 -6.38 -34.10 27.72
C PRO A 18 -6.87 -33.17 28.85
N TYR A 19 -7.04 -31.89 28.55
CA TYR A 19 -7.50 -30.91 29.52
C TYR A 19 -9.03 -30.82 29.51
N THR A 20 -9.66 -31.31 30.56
CA THR A 20 -11.08 -31.03 30.80
C THR A 20 -11.21 -29.58 31.25
N LEU A 21 -11.86 -28.74 30.43
CA LEU A 21 -12.11 -27.34 30.75
C LEU A 21 -13.02 -27.23 31.98
N SER A 22 -12.44 -26.93 33.13
CA SER A 22 -13.19 -26.59 34.35
C SER A 22 -13.61 -25.12 34.33
N SER A 23 -14.70 -24.78 35.02
CA SER A 23 -15.21 -23.40 35.10
C SER A 23 -14.17 -22.40 35.60
N SER A 24 -13.23 -22.83 36.43
CA SER A 24 -12.14 -22.00 36.95
C SER A 24 -11.06 -21.65 35.91
N THR A 25 -10.88 -22.46 34.86
CA THR A 25 -9.81 -22.25 33.85
C THR A 25 -10.28 -21.47 32.63
N LEU A 26 -11.59 -21.44 32.36
CA LEU A 26 -12.20 -20.73 31.25
C LEU A 26 -11.77 -19.25 31.14
N PRO A 27 -11.74 -18.46 32.24
CA PRO A 27 -11.37 -17.05 32.14
C PRO A 27 -9.93 -16.84 31.65
N TYR A 28 -9.00 -17.72 32.06
CA TYR A 28 -7.59 -17.65 31.65
C TYR A 28 -7.42 -17.95 30.17
N LEU A 29 -8.13 -18.96 29.68
CA LEU A 29 -8.12 -19.30 28.25
C LEU A 29 -8.74 -18.18 27.41
N ALA A 30 -9.88 -17.63 27.86
CA ALA A 30 -10.56 -16.56 27.16
C ALA A 30 -9.67 -15.32 26.98
N VAL A 31 -8.99 -14.87 28.05
CA VAL A 31 -8.07 -13.72 27.96
C VAL A 31 -6.85 -14.02 27.10
N ALA A 32 -6.31 -15.24 27.14
CA ALA A 32 -5.17 -15.64 26.31
C ALA A 32 -5.53 -15.60 24.82
N ILE A 33 -6.69 -16.13 24.44
CA ILE A 33 -7.19 -16.09 23.06
C ILE A 33 -7.39 -14.65 22.59
N ILE A 34 -8.01 -13.81 23.42
CA ILE A 34 -8.26 -12.41 23.08
C ILE A 34 -6.95 -11.63 22.93
N ALA A 35 -5.96 -11.88 23.79
CA ALA A 35 -4.63 -11.26 23.69
C ALA A 35 -3.85 -11.70 22.45
N ALA A 36 -3.95 -12.98 22.09
CA ALA A 36 -3.36 -13.49 20.86
C ALA A 36 -4.03 -12.85 19.63
N LEU A 37 -5.36 -12.72 19.64
CA LEU A 37 -6.13 -12.11 18.57
C LEU A 37 -5.76 -10.62 18.38
N ASP A 38 -5.66 -9.85 19.45
CA ASP A 38 -5.20 -8.44 19.39
C ASP A 38 -3.82 -8.33 18.72
N SER A 39 -2.90 -9.24 19.07
CA SER A 39 -1.56 -9.27 18.47
C SER A 39 -1.60 -9.62 16.98
N VAL A 40 -2.51 -10.51 16.54
CA VAL A 40 -2.74 -10.81 15.11
C VAL A 40 -3.21 -9.56 14.36
N PHE A 41 -4.16 -8.80 14.91
CA PHE A 41 -4.60 -7.54 14.31
C PHE A 41 -3.48 -6.48 14.28
N GLY A 42 -2.69 -6.37 15.35
CA GLY A 42 -1.51 -5.50 15.37
C GLY A 42 -0.46 -5.90 14.32
N GLY A 43 -0.22 -7.20 14.15
CA GLY A 43 0.66 -7.74 13.12
C GLY A 43 0.16 -7.45 11.70
N LEU A 44 -1.14 -7.62 11.45
CA LEU A 44 -1.77 -7.27 10.18
C LEU A 44 -1.65 -5.77 9.87
N LEU A 45 -1.87 -4.91 10.88
CA LEU A 45 -1.67 -3.48 10.74
C LEU A 45 -0.21 -3.14 10.39
N ALA A 46 0.77 -3.75 11.07
CA ALA A 46 2.18 -3.55 10.78
C ALA A 46 2.56 -4.03 9.37
N TYR A 47 1.95 -5.13 8.91
CA TYR A 47 2.09 -5.64 7.55
C TYR A 47 1.56 -4.66 6.50
N LEU A 48 0.35 -4.12 6.69
CA LEU A 48 -0.21 -3.11 5.79
C LEU A 48 0.61 -1.82 5.76
N ASN A 49 1.24 -1.45 6.88
CA ASN A 49 2.16 -0.31 6.95
C ASN A 49 3.55 -0.59 6.36
N LYS A 50 3.82 -1.79 5.84
CA LYS A 50 5.16 -2.24 5.38
C LYS A 50 6.26 -2.10 6.44
N ARG A 51 5.89 -2.19 7.73
CA ARG A 51 6.80 -2.13 8.89
C ARG A 51 6.79 -3.45 9.68
N PHE A 52 6.32 -4.54 9.08
CA PHE A 52 6.21 -5.82 9.77
C PHE A 52 7.58 -6.40 10.10
N ASN A 53 7.79 -6.68 11.38
CA ASN A 53 8.95 -7.39 11.88
C ASN A 53 8.48 -8.60 12.68
N ILE A 54 8.86 -9.79 12.22
CA ILE A 54 8.44 -11.07 12.82
C ILE A 54 8.88 -11.20 14.28
N ASN A 55 10.06 -10.68 14.65
CA ASN A 55 10.56 -10.77 16.02
C ASN A 55 9.71 -9.93 16.97
N VAL A 56 9.36 -8.70 16.56
CA VAL A 56 8.49 -7.81 17.34
C VAL A 56 7.09 -8.40 17.47
N PHE A 57 6.55 -8.99 16.39
CA PHE A 57 5.27 -9.68 16.42
C PHE A 57 5.26 -10.87 17.39
N MET A 58 6.27 -11.75 17.32
CA MET A 58 6.35 -12.95 18.16
C MET A 58 6.53 -12.59 19.64
N ILE A 59 7.41 -11.62 19.94
CA ILE A 59 7.59 -11.12 21.31
C ILE A 59 6.28 -10.50 21.80
N GLY A 60 5.61 -9.68 20.98
CA GLY A 60 4.32 -9.08 21.29
C GLY A 60 3.23 -10.11 21.57
N LEU A 61 3.05 -11.11 20.71
CA LEU A 61 2.07 -12.19 20.85
C LEU A 61 2.23 -12.91 22.20
N VAL A 62 3.45 -13.37 22.50
CA VAL A 62 3.72 -14.16 23.71
C VAL A 62 3.65 -13.30 24.96
N SER A 63 4.28 -12.12 24.95
CA SER A 63 4.29 -11.22 26.11
C SER A 63 2.89 -10.70 26.45
N ASN A 64 2.08 -10.34 25.44
CA ASN A 64 0.69 -9.92 25.66
C ASN A 64 -0.16 -11.06 26.23
N ALA A 65 -0.02 -12.29 25.72
CA ALA A 65 -0.75 -13.44 26.24
C ALA A 65 -0.36 -13.76 27.68
N ILE A 66 0.94 -13.77 27.99
CA ILE A 66 1.45 -13.97 29.35
C ILE A 66 0.92 -12.86 30.27
N LEU A 67 0.99 -11.59 29.84
CA LEU A 67 0.51 -10.47 30.64
C LEU A 67 -0.99 -10.56 30.92
N ALA A 68 -1.80 -10.96 29.93
CA ALA A 68 -3.24 -11.14 30.09
C ALA A 68 -3.57 -12.22 31.12
N VAL A 69 -2.94 -13.40 30.99
CA VAL A 69 -3.10 -14.52 31.93
C VAL A 69 -2.61 -14.15 33.32
N PHE A 70 -1.48 -13.45 33.41
CA PHE A 70 -0.90 -12.99 34.67
C PHE A 70 -1.81 -11.99 35.38
N LEU A 71 -2.42 -11.03 34.66
CA LEU A 71 -3.33 -10.07 35.27
C LEU A 71 -4.64 -10.73 35.73
N THR A 72 -5.16 -11.66 34.95
CA THR A 72 -6.30 -12.50 35.37
C THR A 72 -5.97 -13.34 36.60
N PHE A 73 -4.76 -13.90 36.67
CA PHE A 73 -4.29 -14.66 37.82
C PHE A 73 -4.21 -13.79 39.09
N ILE A 74 -3.67 -12.58 38.99
CA ILE A 74 -3.66 -11.62 40.09
C ILE A 74 -5.09 -11.32 40.56
N GLY A 75 -6.03 -11.12 39.64
CA GLY A 75 -7.43 -10.89 40.03
C GLY A 75 -8.06 -12.04 40.77
N ASN A 76 -7.74 -13.27 40.35
CA ASN A 76 -8.20 -14.45 41.07
C ASN A 76 -7.67 -14.49 42.50
N ILE A 77 -6.41 -14.12 42.73
CA ILE A 77 -5.83 -14.01 44.09
C ILE A 77 -6.50 -12.90 44.91
N LEU A 78 -6.79 -11.76 44.28
CA LEU A 78 -7.43 -10.60 44.92
C LEU A 78 -8.95 -10.78 45.13
N GLY A 79 -9.54 -11.87 44.63
CA GLY A 79 -10.99 -12.12 44.70
C GLY A 79 -11.82 -11.23 43.76
N ILE A 80 -11.20 -10.60 42.75
CA ILE A 80 -11.86 -9.74 41.75
C ILE A 80 -11.74 -10.31 40.34
N SER A 81 -12.80 -10.16 39.52
CA SER A 81 -12.79 -10.65 38.14
C SER A 81 -12.07 -9.69 37.18
N LEU A 82 -10.74 -9.61 37.28
CA LEU A 82 -9.89 -8.82 36.38
C LEU A 82 -9.95 -9.30 34.92
N SER A 83 -10.45 -10.51 34.67
CA SER A 83 -10.66 -11.05 33.32
C SER A 83 -11.48 -10.12 32.44
N PHE A 84 -12.56 -9.51 32.95
CA PHE A 84 -13.36 -8.57 32.16
C PHE A 84 -12.60 -7.28 31.82
N ALA A 85 -11.82 -6.76 32.77
CA ALA A 85 -10.98 -5.58 32.53
C ALA A 85 -9.93 -5.87 31.44
N VAL A 86 -9.28 -7.03 31.52
CA VAL A 86 -8.34 -7.51 30.49
C VAL A 86 -9.04 -7.58 29.13
N ILE A 87 -10.20 -8.24 29.07
CA ILE A 87 -10.99 -8.36 27.83
C ILE A 87 -11.32 -6.99 27.24
N ILE A 88 -11.74 -6.03 28.06
CA ILE A 88 -12.07 -4.67 27.60
C ILE A 88 -10.83 -3.97 27.05
N VAL A 89 -9.70 -3.99 27.77
CA VAL A 89 -8.46 -3.32 27.34
C VAL A 89 -7.95 -3.91 26.02
N PHE A 90 -7.88 -5.23 25.91
CA PHE A 90 -7.48 -5.90 24.67
C PHE A 90 -8.51 -5.69 23.56
N GLY A 91 -9.80 -5.68 23.88
CA GLY A 91 -10.87 -5.39 22.92
C GLY A 91 -10.75 -3.98 22.34
N VAL A 92 -10.52 -2.96 23.18
CA VAL A 92 -10.30 -1.58 22.72
C VAL A 92 -9.08 -1.50 21.82
N ARG A 93 -7.96 -2.15 22.18
CA ARG A 93 -6.76 -2.21 21.33
C ARG A 93 -7.05 -2.87 19.99
N MET A 94 -7.78 -3.97 20.00
CA MET A 94 -8.16 -4.71 18.79
C MET A 94 -9.03 -3.85 17.87
N PHE A 95 -10.04 -3.16 18.42
CA PHE A 95 -10.89 -2.25 17.65
C PHE A 95 -10.11 -1.06 17.08
N ASN A 96 -9.15 -0.52 17.83
CA ASN A 96 -8.27 0.55 17.36
C ASN A 96 -7.39 0.06 16.20
N ASN A 97 -6.77 -1.12 16.34
CA ASN A 97 -6.01 -1.75 15.27
C ASN A 97 -6.87 -1.95 14.01
N MET A 98 -8.11 -2.43 14.17
CA MET A 98 -9.06 -2.61 13.08
C MET A 98 -9.48 -1.30 12.41
N ALA A 99 -9.69 -0.23 13.19
CA ALA A 99 -9.98 1.09 12.66
C ALA A 99 -8.83 1.64 11.81
N SER A 100 -7.59 1.46 12.28
CA SER A 100 -6.39 1.83 11.50
C SER A 100 -6.26 1.01 10.22
N ILE A 101 -6.52 -0.31 10.26
CA ILE A 101 -6.53 -1.18 9.08
C ILE A 101 -7.55 -0.69 8.04
N ARG A 102 -8.77 -0.37 8.49
CA ARG A 102 -9.83 0.15 7.62
C ARG A 102 -9.40 1.45 6.93
N ARG A 103 -8.83 2.38 7.70
CA ARG A 103 -8.34 3.66 7.17
C ARG A 103 -7.21 3.46 6.17
N LEU A 104 -6.19 2.66 6.50
CA LEU A 104 -5.05 2.41 5.62
C LEU A 104 -5.48 1.74 4.32
N THR A 105 -6.37 0.76 4.41
CA THR A 105 -6.94 0.12 3.22
C THR A 105 -7.61 1.18 2.35
N PHE A 106 -8.49 2.02 2.91
CA PHE A 106 -9.22 3.02 2.16
C PHE A 106 -8.33 4.15 1.59
N ASP A 107 -7.43 4.71 2.40
CA ASP A 107 -6.53 5.81 2.00
C ASP A 107 -5.57 5.37 0.89
N VAL A 108 -5.03 4.14 0.95
CA VAL A 108 -4.13 3.61 -0.08
C VAL A 108 -4.85 3.41 -1.43
N TYR A 109 -6.12 2.98 -1.42
CA TYR A 109 -6.90 2.85 -2.67
C TYR A 109 -7.20 4.21 -3.31
N PHE A 110 -7.51 5.23 -2.51
CA PHE A 110 -7.87 6.55 -3.04
C PHE A 110 -6.66 7.37 -3.52
N VAL A 111 -5.57 7.41 -2.74
CA VAL A 111 -4.40 8.25 -3.08
C VAL A 111 -3.66 7.74 -4.31
N ARG A 112 -3.62 6.41 -4.53
CA ARG A 112 -2.99 5.85 -5.73
C ARG A 112 -3.74 6.23 -7.01
N ARG A 113 -5.07 6.20 -6.99
CA ARG A 113 -5.90 6.62 -8.13
C ARG A 113 -5.78 8.12 -8.45
N ALA A 114 -5.60 8.97 -7.43
CA ALA A 114 -5.39 10.40 -7.65
C ALA A 114 -4.07 10.67 -8.39
N LYS A 115 -2.97 10.04 -7.95
CA LYS A 115 -1.65 10.20 -8.59
C LYS A 115 -1.59 9.62 -10.01
N GLU A 116 -2.30 8.54 -10.28
CA GLU A 116 -2.35 7.92 -11.61
C GLU A 116 -3.01 8.84 -12.63
N LYS A 117 -4.16 9.43 -12.27
CA LYS A 117 -4.86 10.42 -13.10
C LYS A 117 -4.01 11.67 -13.36
N GLU A 118 -3.29 12.13 -12.35
CA GLU A 118 -2.43 13.30 -12.46
C GLU A 118 -1.23 13.03 -13.40
N ARG A 119 -0.69 11.81 -13.39
CA ARG A 119 0.36 11.38 -14.32
C ARG A 119 -0.18 11.24 -15.75
N GLU A 120 -1.36 10.64 -15.93
CA GLU A 120 -2.04 10.59 -17.23
C GLU A 120 -2.29 11.99 -17.80
N ASN A 121 -2.75 12.93 -16.98
CA ASN A 121 -3.01 14.29 -17.43
C ASN A 121 -1.73 15.02 -17.84
N ARG A 122 -0.61 14.84 -17.11
CA ARG A 122 0.68 15.41 -17.54
C ARG A 122 1.19 14.79 -18.83
N LEU A 123 1.11 13.46 -18.97
CA LEU A 123 1.57 12.79 -20.19
C LEU A 123 0.75 13.21 -21.41
N LYS A 124 -0.56 13.46 -21.24
CA LYS A 124 -1.42 14.01 -22.30
C LYS A 124 -1.08 15.46 -22.63
N LEU A 125 -0.67 16.25 -21.65
CA LEU A 125 -0.25 17.63 -21.85
C LEU A 125 1.11 17.69 -22.56
N GLU A 126 2.09 16.89 -22.13
CA GLU A 126 3.40 16.76 -22.77
C GLU A 126 3.23 16.30 -24.23
N ALA A 127 2.43 15.25 -24.49
CA ALA A 127 2.19 14.79 -25.87
C ALA A 127 1.41 15.79 -26.75
N ALA A 128 0.59 16.67 -26.16
CA ALA A 128 -0.10 17.72 -26.91
C ALA A 128 0.84 18.89 -27.26
N LEU A 129 1.74 19.25 -26.33
CA LEU A 129 2.78 20.26 -26.57
C LEU A 129 3.76 19.79 -27.66
N ASP A 130 4.21 18.52 -27.60
CA ASP A 130 5.11 17.94 -28.61
C ASP A 130 4.45 17.88 -30.01
N ALA A 131 3.12 17.73 -30.07
CA ALA A 131 2.37 17.73 -31.33
C ALA A 131 2.21 19.14 -31.92
N GLU A 132 1.95 20.15 -31.08
CA GLU A 132 1.92 21.55 -31.51
C GLU A 132 3.30 22.01 -32.01
N GLU A 133 4.38 21.61 -31.35
CA GLU A 133 5.76 21.96 -31.74
C GLU A 133 6.15 21.32 -33.09
N GLN A 134 5.68 20.10 -33.36
CA GLN A 134 5.87 19.43 -34.67
C GLN A 134 5.01 20.02 -35.79
N GLU A 135 3.79 20.49 -35.49
CA GLU A 135 2.97 21.22 -36.46
C GLU A 135 3.59 22.60 -36.80
N GLU A 136 4.11 23.33 -35.81
CA GLU A 136 4.82 24.60 -36.07
C GLU A 136 6.12 24.39 -36.87
N GLU A 137 6.92 23.35 -36.56
CA GLU A 137 8.13 23.02 -37.34
C GLU A 137 7.79 22.54 -38.76
N GLY A 138 6.72 21.77 -38.92
CA GLY A 138 6.26 21.30 -40.23
C GLY A 138 5.76 22.43 -41.13
N VAL A 139 4.98 23.36 -40.58
CA VAL A 139 4.51 24.56 -41.31
C VAL A 139 5.68 25.46 -41.68
N ALA A 140 6.65 25.67 -40.77
CA ALA A 140 7.85 26.43 -41.07
C ALA A 140 8.72 25.76 -42.15
N ALA A 141 8.79 24.43 -42.18
CA ALA A 141 9.53 23.69 -43.21
C ALA A 141 8.85 23.75 -44.58
N ASP A 142 7.52 23.67 -44.63
CA ASP A 142 6.75 23.82 -45.87
C ASP A 142 6.85 25.26 -46.42
N GLU A 143 6.74 26.30 -45.58
CA GLU A 143 6.91 27.70 -46.00
C GLU A 143 8.33 28.02 -46.54
N VAL A 144 9.36 27.34 -46.01
CA VAL A 144 10.74 27.48 -46.49
C VAL A 144 10.94 26.74 -47.81
N SER A 145 10.30 25.57 -47.99
CA SER A 145 10.33 24.82 -49.24
C SER A 145 9.63 25.59 -50.37
N GLU A 146 8.45 26.14 -50.10
CA GLU A 146 7.65 26.89 -51.08
C GLU A 146 8.36 28.18 -51.51
N ASN A 147 8.97 28.92 -50.57
CA ASN A 147 9.77 30.10 -50.91
C ASN A 147 11.08 29.76 -51.65
N ALA A 148 11.66 28.58 -51.43
CA ALA A 148 12.85 28.15 -52.15
C ALA A 148 12.53 27.71 -53.59
N GLU A 149 11.37 27.12 -53.83
CA GLU A 149 10.83 26.84 -55.17
C GLU A 149 10.49 28.14 -55.93
N ASP A 150 9.81 29.09 -55.28
CA ASP A 150 9.48 30.40 -55.88
C ASP A 150 10.75 31.22 -56.22
N ALA A 151 11.80 31.11 -55.39
CA ALA A 151 13.10 31.74 -55.64
C ALA A 151 13.89 31.06 -56.78
N ALA A 152 13.69 29.77 -57.01
CA ALA A 152 14.30 29.04 -58.12
C ALA A 152 13.61 29.37 -59.46
N GLU A 153 12.28 29.46 -59.49
CA GLU A 153 11.52 29.89 -60.68
C GLU A 153 11.79 31.36 -61.07
N THR A 154 12.08 32.24 -60.11
CA THR A 154 12.49 33.63 -60.40
C THR A 154 13.94 33.77 -60.84
N GLY A 155 14.83 32.84 -60.46
CA GLY A 155 16.22 32.80 -60.93
C GLY A 155 16.35 32.30 -62.38
N GLU A 156 15.54 31.31 -62.77
CA GLU A 156 15.57 30.71 -64.11
C GLU A 156 15.03 31.66 -65.19
N ASN A 157 14.06 32.52 -64.87
CA ASN A 157 13.53 33.54 -65.79
C ASN A 157 14.49 34.73 -66.05
N VAL A 158 15.54 34.92 -65.23
CA VAL A 158 16.54 35.97 -65.45
C VAL A 158 17.66 35.50 -66.38
N GLU A 159 17.96 34.20 -66.42
CA GLU A 159 19.00 33.66 -67.30
C GLU A 159 18.52 33.56 -68.76
N GLU A 160 17.23 33.26 -69.00
CA GLU A 160 16.66 33.13 -70.35
C GLU A 160 16.44 34.47 -71.09
N THR A 161 16.48 35.62 -70.39
CA THR A 161 16.37 36.96 -71.02
C THR A 161 17.71 37.59 -71.40
N SER A 162 18.84 36.90 -71.16
CA SER A 162 20.18 37.42 -71.47
C SER A 162 20.86 36.84 -72.73
N GLU A 163 20.26 35.82 -73.37
CA GLU A 163 20.87 35.13 -74.53
C GLU A 163 20.18 35.38 -75.90
N THR A 164 19.26 36.34 -76.03
CA THR A 164 18.67 36.70 -77.34
C THR A 164 19.20 37.98 -77.98
N ASP A 165 20.43 38.40 -77.61
CA ASP A 165 21.11 39.55 -78.22
C ASP A 165 22.54 39.20 -78.69
N GLU A 166 22.74 38.06 -79.36
CA GLU A 166 23.92 37.86 -80.22
C GLU A 166 23.71 36.84 -81.36
N LYS A 167 23.20 37.33 -82.50
CA LYS A 167 23.54 37.01 -83.92
C LYS A 167 22.35 36.94 -84.88
#